data_AF-A0A3C1YW25-F1
#
_entry.id   AF-A0A3C1YW25-F1
#
_cell.length_a   1.000
_cell.length_b   1.000
_cell.length_c   1.000
_cell.angle_alpha   90.00
_cell.angle_beta   90.00
_cell.angle_gamma   90.00
#
_symmetry.space_group_name_H-M   'P 1'
#
loop_
_entity.id
_entity.type
_entity.pdbx_description
1 polymer ?
#
loop_
_entity_poly.entity_id
_entity_poly.type
_entity_poly.pdbx_seq_one_letter_code
_entity_poly.pdbx_strand_id
1 'polypeptide(L)'
;MPLSIAESKNKTKVFNEIKTNWAKHAASKGWTESTFNFSPPADHWLLTLKTLYKVTVDVKWDSGFKVSMLGTLEKGGQQAKTSVGTLPGLG
;
A
#
# COMPACT_ATOMS: atom_id res chain seq x y z
N MET A 1 8.96 -5.17 -2.79
CA MET A 1 8.61 -6.44 -3.48
C MET A 1 7.09 -6.47 -3.55
N PRO A 2 6.49 -6.66 -4.74
CA PRO A 2 5.04 -6.59 -4.86
C PRO A 2 4.38 -7.70 -4.03
N LEU A 3 3.28 -7.39 -3.35
CA LEU A 3 2.59 -8.28 -2.41
C LEU A 3 1.53 -9.13 -3.12
N SER A 4 1.29 -10.34 -2.62
CA SER A 4 0.09 -11.09 -3.02
C SER A 4 -1.18 -10.44 -2.43
N ILE A 5 -2.35 -10.74 -3.01
CA ILE A 5 -3.66 -10.30 -2.50
C ILE A 5 -3.83 -10.66 -1.01
N ALA A 6 -3.41 -11.86 -0.60
CA ALA A 6 -3.47 -12.27 0.81
C ALA A 6 -2.53 -11.43 1.71
N GLU A 7 -1.33 -11.12 1.24
CA GLU A 7 -0.35 -10.31 1.99
C GLU A 7 -0.76 -8.84 2.06
N SER A 8 -1.54 -8.35 1.09
CA SER A 8 -2.06 -6.98 1.05
C SER A 8 -2.97 -6.63 2.23
N LYS A 9 -3.57 -7.65 2.87
CA LYS A 9 -4.37 -7.49 4.09
C LYS A 9 -3.52 -7.50 5.37
N ASN A 10 -2.24 -7.86 5.28
CA ASN A 10 -1.37 -7.98 6.44
C ASN A 10 -0.59 -6.69 6.67
N LYS A 11 -0.90 -6.00 7.77
CA LYS A 11 -0.27 -4.72 8.16
C LYS A 11 1.26 -4.77 8.11
N THR A 12 1.86 -5.80 8.73
CA THR A 12 3.31 -5.97 8.83
C THR A 12 3.95 -6.14 7.46
N LYS A 13 3.33 -6.93 6.57
CA LYS A 13 3.80 -7.13 5.20
C LYS A 13 3.76 -5.84 4.38
N VAL A 14 2.65 -5.11 4.46
CA VAL A 14 2.47 -3.81 3.80
C VAL A 14 3.50 -2.80 4.31
N PHE A 15 3.67 -2.71 5.62
CA PHE A 15 4.66 -1.82 6.23
C PHE A 15 6.10 -2.15 5.82
N ASN A 16 6.46 -3.44 5.79
CA ASN A 16 7.78 -3.87 5.34
C ASN A 16 8.05 -3.53 3.87
N GLU A 17 7.03 -3.63 3.01
CA GLU A 17 7.16 -3.18 1.62
C GLU A 17 7.40 -1.67 1.55
N ILE A 18 6.63 -0.87 2.32
CA ILE A 18 6.83 0.58 2.40
C ILE A 18 8.27 0.89 2.84
N LYS A 19 8.74 0.28 3.93
CA LYS A 19 10.10 0.50 4.44
C LYS A 19 11.16 0.10 3.42
N THR A 20 10.93 -0.97 2.66
CA THR A 20 11.86 -1.40 1.60
C THR A 20 11.91 -0.37 0.47
N ASN A 21 10.75 0.12 0.01
CA ASN A 21 10.67 1.07 -1.10
C ASN A 21 11.11 2.49 -0.69
N TRP A 22 10.93 2.86 0.58
CA TRP A 22 11.21 4.21 1.12
C TRP A 22 12.43 4.26 2.05
N ALA A 23 13.27 3.22 2.08
CA ALA A 23 14.38 3.10 3.04
C ALA A 23 15.36 4.29 3.04
N LYS A 24 15.56 4.94 1.88
CA LYS A 24 16.50 6.07 1.72
C LYS A 24 15.86 7.44 1.92
N HIS A 25 14.54 7.51 2.14
CA HIS A 25 13.83 8.78 2.24
C HIS A 25 13.86 9.31 3.67
N ALA A 26 14.26 10.57 3.86
CA ALA A 26 14.29 11.20 5.18
C ALA A 26 12.93 11.16 5.89
N ALA A 27 11.84 11.27 5.13
CA ALA A 27 10.47 11.15 5.63
C ALA A 27 10.18 9.81 6.33
N SER A 28 10.86 8.72 5.95
CA SER A 28 10.59 7.38 6.50
C SER A 28 11.33 7.07 7.81
N LYS A 29 12.18 8.01 8.29
CA LYS A 29 13.00 7.84 9.50
C LYS A 29 12.16 7.68 10.76
N GLY A 30 10.97 8.28 10.81
CA GLY A 30 10.00 8.17 11.92
C GLY A 30 8.92 7.11 11.70
N TRP A 31 8.88 6.45 10.54
CA TRP A 31 7.83 5.47 10.25
C TRP A 31 8.11 4.15 10.97
N THR A 32 7.13 3.72 11.75
CA THR A 32 7.09 2.45 12.48
C THR A 32 5.76 1.77 12.19
N GLU A 33 5.67 0.47 12.44
CA GLU A 33 4.40 -0.24 12.31
C GLU A 33 3.32 0.34 13.24
N SER A 34 3.71 0.85 14.41
CA SER A 34 2.79 1.51 15.35
C SER A 34 2.23 2.83 14.82
N THR A 35 3.02 3.60 14.08
CA THR A 35 2.59 4.89 13.50
C THR A 35 1.91 4.74 12.14
N PHE A 36 1.96 3.55 11.55
CA PHE A 36 1.21 3.23 10.35
C PHE A 36 -0.26 2.98 10.68
N ASN A 37 -1.11 3.94 10.32
CA ASN A 37 -2.56 3.81 10.44
C ASN A 37 -3.09 2.99 9.26
N PHE A 38 -2.93 1.68 9.35
CA PHE A 38 -3.30 0.74 8.31
C PHE A 38 -4.79 0.43 8.33
N SER A 39 -5.41 0.52 7.16
CA SER A 39 -6.74 -0.03 6.90
C SER A 39 -6.61 -1.03 5.75
N PRO A 40 -6.97 -2.30 5.96
CA PRO A 40 -6.85 -3.29 4.89
C PRO A 40 -7.70 -2.88 3.68
N PRO A 41 -7.26 -3.21 2.45
CA PRO A 41 -8.06 -2.96 1.26
C PRO A 41 -9.41 -3.66 1.37
N ALA A 42 -10.47 -2.99 0.92
CA ALA A 42 -11.82 -3.53 0.99
C ALA A 42 -11.97 -4.79 0.12
N ASP A 43 -12.75 -5.77 0.61
CA ASP A 43 -12.92 -7.05 -0.09
C ASP A 43 -13.47 -6.88 -1.51
N HIS A 44 -14.43 -5.97 -1.69
CA HIS A 44 -14.99 -5.68 -3.01
C HIS A 44 -13.92 -5.18 -3.99
N TRP A 45 -12.93 -4.41 -3.54
CA TRP A 45 -11.84 -3.96 -4.38
C TRP A 45 -10.94 -5.13 -4.79
N LEU A 46 -10.62 -6.02 -3.85
CA LEU A 46 -9.80 -7.21 -4.14
C LEU A 46 -10.48 -8.16 -5.13
N LEU A 47 -11.80 -8.28 -5.08
CA LEU A 47 -12.60 -9.06 -6.05
C LEU A 47 -12.56 -8.50 -7.47
N THR A 48 -12.18 -7.23 -7.64
CA THR A 48 -12.01 -6.64 -8.99
C THR A 48 -10.64 -6.93 -9.61
N LEU A 49 -9.68 -7.43 -8.81
CA LEU A 49 -8.29 -7.64 -9.23
C LEU A 49 -8.05 -9.04 -9.79
N LYS A 50 -7.08 -9.17 -10.69
CA LYS A 50 -6.59 -10.49 -11.13
C LYS A 50 -5.96 -11.25 -9.97
N THR A 51 -6.52 -12.40 -9.63
CA THR A 51 -6.14 -13.23 -8.46
C THR A 51 -4.65 -13.59 -8.40
N LEU A 52 -4.00 -13.79 -9.56
CA LEU A 52 -2.58 -14.15 -9.65
C LEU A 52 -1.64 -12.94 -9.78
N TYR A 53 -2.18 -11.73 -9.91
CA TYR A 53 -1.37 -10.52 -10.02
C TYR A 53 -1.00 -10.01 -8.63
N LYS A 54 0.22 -9.49 -8.56
CA LYS A 54 0.71 -8.85 -7.35
C LYS A 54 0.15 -7.43 -7.26
N VAL A 55 -0.04 -6.95 -6.04
CA VAL A 55 -0.35 -5.55 -5.74
C VAL A 55 0.93 -4.80 -5.38
N THR A 56 0.97 -3.52 -5.71
CA THR A 56 2.10 -2.64 -5.40
C THR A 56 1.66 -1.58 -4.41
N VAL A 57 2.48 -1.33 -3.39
CA VAL A 57 2.23 -0.23 -2.45
C VAL A 57 2.85 1.07 -2.96
N ASP A 58 2.02 2.10 -3.10
CA ASP A 58 2.34 3.47 -3.51
C ASP A 58 2.20 4.39 -2.29
N VAL A 59 3.20 5.21 -2.01
CA VAL A 59 3.13 6.22 -0.95
C VAL A 59 3.28 7.59 -1.60
N LYS A 60 2.34 8.49 -1.32
CA LYS A 60 2.35 9.86 -1.85
C LYS A 60 2.03 10.85 -0.76
N TRP A 61 2.61 12.04 -0.86
CA TRP A 61 2.24 13.15 -0.01
C TRP A 61 1.02 13.86 -0.59
N ASP A 62 -0.04 13.99 0.21
CA ASP A 62 -1.29 14.67 -0.11
C ASP A 62 -1.93 15.17 1.20
N SER A 63 -1.45 16.33 1.69
CA SER A 63 -1.73 16.84 3.04
C SER A 63 -1.38 15.84 4.16
N GLY A 64 -0.29 15.10 3.97
CA GLY A 64 0.13 13.96 4.79
C GLY A 64 0.53 12.77 3.93
N PHE A 65 1.28 11.81 4.46
CA PHE A 65 1.68 10.63 3.69
C PHE A 65 0.51 9.64 3.61
N LYS A 66 -0.06 9.50 2.41
CA LYS A 66 -1.10 8.52 2.11
C LYS A 66 -0.48 7.28 1.50
N VAL A 67 -0.86 6.13 2.03
CA VAL A 67 -0.49 4.81 1.51
C VAL A 67 -1.64 4.29 0.67
N SER A 68 -1.34 3.91 -0.55
CA SER A 68 -2.29 3.34 -1.50
C SER A 68 -1.77 2.02 -2.03
N MET A 69 -2.68 1.18 -2.52
CA MET A 69 -2.34 -0.01 -3.27
C MET A 69 -2.80 0.13 -4.70
N LEU A 70 -1.97 -0.39 -5.60
CA LEU A 70 -2.23 -0.49 -7.03
C LEU A 70 -2.34 -1.97 -7.38
N GLY A 71 -3.45 -2.36 -8.00
CA GLY A 71 -3.69 -3.71 -8.47
C GLY A 71 -4.14 -3.71 -9.93
N THR A 72 -3.93 -4.82 -10.63
CA THR A 72 -4.40 -5.00 -12.02
C THR A 72 -5.82 -5.54 -12.04
N LEU A 73 -6.73 -4.86 -12.74
CA LEU A 73 -8.13 -5.31 -12.87
C LEU A 73 -8.25 -6.61 -13.68
N GLU A 74 -9.20 -7.47 -13.30
CA GLU A 74 -9.54 -8.72 -14.01
C GLU A 74 -9.81 -8.52 -15.49
N LYS A 75 -10.59 -7.47 -15.81
CA LYS A 75 -11.02 -7.15 -17.17
C LYS A 75 -9.92 -6.61 -18.10
N GLY A 76 -8.68 -6.52 -17.62
CA GLY A 76 -7.50 -6.18 -18.41
C GLY A 76 -7.28 -4.66 -18.62
N GLY A 77 -6.00 -4.28 -18.80
CA GLY A 77 -5.57 -2.96 -19.25
C GLY A 77 -5.52 -1.84 -18.19
N GLN A 78 -6.33 -1.92 -17.12
CA GLN A 78 -6.46 -0.83 -16.15
C GLN A 78 -5.96 -1.22 -14.75
N GLN A 79 -5.30 -0.27 -14.08
CA GLN A 79 -4.93 -0.39 -12.68
C GLN A 79 -6.04 0.18 -11.79
N ALA A 80 -6.43 -0.55 -10.76
CA ALA A 80 -7.26 -0.04 -9.69
C ALA A 80 -6.38 0.50 -8.56
N LYS A 81 -6.80 1.61 -7.97
CA LYS A 81 -6.13 2.22 -6.82
C LYS A 81 -7.09 2.24 -5.64
N THR A 82 -6.61 1.87 -4.45
CA THR A 82 -7.32 2.08 -3.19
C THR A 82 -6.39 2.66 -2.13
N SER A 83 -6.90 3.46 -1.21
CA SER A 83 -6.14 3.87 -0.03
C SER A 83 -6.17 2.76 1.02
N VAL A 84 -5.04 2.55 1.69
CA VAL A 84 -4.87 1.51 2.73
C VAL A 84 -4.25 2.07 4.00
N GLY A 85 -4.17 3.38 4.13
CA GLY A 85 -3.72 4.01 5.36
C GLY A 85 -2.93 5.29 5.19
N THR A 86 -2.40 5.75 6.31
CA THR A 86 -1.58 6.97 6.40
C THR A 86 -0.36 6.77 7.27
N LEU A 87 0.67 7.56 7.01
CA LEU A 87 1.91 7.63 7.79
C LEU A 87 2.15 9.06 8.27
N PRO A 88 2.78 9.23 9.45
CA PRO A 88 3.09 10.56 9.96
C PRO A 88 4.22 11.21 9.16
N GLY A 89 4.22 12.53 9.10
CA GLY A 89 5.33 13.30 8.53
C GLY A 89 4.86 14.62 7.95
N LEU A 90 5.77 15.60 7.96
CA LEU A 90 5.63 16.84 7.23
C LEU A 90 6.31 16.62 5.87
N GLY A 91 5.59 16.94 4.79
CA GLY A 91 6.05 16.73 3.42
C GLY A 91 7.17 17.67 3.01
#